data_AF-A0A1Y5XRX6-F1
#
_entry.id   AF-A0A1Y5XRX6-F1
#
_cell.length_a   1.000
_cell.length_b   1.000
_cell.length_c   1.000
_cell.angle_alpha   90.00
_cell.angle_beta   90.00
_cell.angle_gamma   90.00
#
_symmetry.space_group_name_H-M   'P 1'
#
loop_
_entity.id
_entity.type
_entity.pdbx_description
1 polymer ?
#
loop_
_entity_poly.entity_id
_entity_poly.type
_entity_poly.pdbx_seq_one_letter_code
_entity_poly.pdbx_strand_id
1 'polypeptide(L)'
;MKTRLLVGVAGLVMMAWGALLALEVPQIVEFGAWFLAGPLVHDLVLAPVVGLAGLALKGPVKAGAVVSGILVLIAVPVIWQPHVPVNPGLHDRNYWLGLAISLAVVWLLVLVRLFWKHVRRRLGETEFTEAT
;
A
#
# COMPACT_ATOMS: atom_id res chain seq x y z
N MET A 1 28.57 16.16 5.75
CA MET A 1 27.65 17.31 5.53
C MET A 1 27.47 17.67 4.05
N LYS A 2 28.54 17.82 3.26
CA LYS A 2 28.46 18.16 1.83
C LYS A 2 27.53 17.25 1.00
N THR A 3 27.61 15.93 1.18
CA THR A 3 26.74 14.97 0.47
C THR A 3 25.25 15.16 0.78
N ARG A 4 24.90 15.41 2.05
CA ARG A 4 23.50 15.65 2.46
C ARG A 4 22.96 16.95 1.85
N LEU A 5 23.80 17.99 1.80
CA LEU A 5 23.43 19.25 1.17
C LEU A 5 23.25 19.09 -0.34
N LEU A 6 24.17 18.38 -1.01
CA LEU A 6 24.07 18.10 -2.45
C LEU A 6 22.80 17.32 -2.79
N VAL A 7 22.47 16.28 -2.02
CA VAL A 7 21.23 15.51 -2.19
C VAL A 7 20.00 16.39 -1.93
N GLY A 8 20.04 17.23 -0.89
CA GLY A 8 18.95 18.17 -0.60
C GLY A 8 18.72 19.17 -1.72
N VAL A 9 19.79 19.79 -2.23
CA VAL A 9 19.73 20.75 -3.35
C VAL A 9 19.25 20.05 -4.62
N ALA A 10 19.76 18.86 -4.93
CA ALA A 10 19.30 18.08 -6.08
C ALA A 10 17.80 17.77 -5.99
N GLY A 11 17.32 17.36 -4.81
CA GLY A 11 15.90 17.13 -4.56
C GLY A 11 15.04 18.38 -4.76
N LEU A 12 15.48 19.54 -4.27
CA LEU A 12 14.79 20.81 -4.47
C LEU A 12 14.75 21.24 -5.94
N VAL A 13 15.86 21.06 -6.67
CA VAL A 13 15.92 21.34 -8.12
C VAL A 13 14.95 20.43 -8.88
N MET A 14 14.94 19.12 -8.57
CA MET A 14 14.00 18.18 -9.18
C MET A 14 12.54 18.51 -8.84
N MET A 15 12.26 18.93 -7.61
CA MET A 15 10.93 19.35 -7.18
C MET A 15 10.47 20.60 -7.93
N ALA A 16 11.33 21.62 -8.04
CA ALA A 16 11.04 22.84 -8.80
C ALA A 16 10.81 22.53 -10.29
N TRP A 17 11.65 21.66 -10.87
CA TRP A 17 11.49 21.20 -12.25
C TRP A 17 10.16 20.47 -12.46
N GLY A 18 9.81 19.53 -11.57
CA GLY A 18 8.53 18.83 -11.62
C GLY A 18 7.34 19.77 -11.44
N ALA A 19 7.45 20.79 -10.60
CA ALA A 19 6.40 21.80 -10.42
C ALA A 19 6.19 22.63 -11.70
N LEU A 20 7.26 22.99 -12.40
CA LEU A 20 7.15 23.68 -13.70
C LEU A 20 6.45 22.80 -14.74
N LEU A 21 6.83 21.52 -14.84
CA LEU A 21 6.18 20.57 -15.74
C LEU A 21 4.69 20.37 -15.39
N ALA A 22 4.34 20.38 -14.10
CA ALA A 22 2.95 20.26 -13.67
C ALA A 22 2.08 21.42 -14.16
N LEU A 23 2.65 22.61 -14.39
CA LEU A 23 1.92 23.76 -14.94
C LEU A 23 1.53 23.55 -16.41
N GLU A 24 2.22 22.67 -17.13
CA GLU A 24 1.97 22.37 -18.54
C GLU A 24 0.93 21.24 -18.73
N VAL A 25 0.51 20.59 -17.64
CA VAL A 25 -0.47 19.51 -17.68
C VAL A 25 -1.85 20.08 -18.02
N PRO A 26 -2.50 19.63 -19.11
CA PRO A 26 -3.90 19.96 -19.37
C PRO A 26 -4.76 19.52 -18.18
N GLN A 27 -5.79 20.29 -17.80
CA GLN A 27 -6.64 19.98 -16.64
C GLN A 27 -5.86 19.98 -15.31
N ILE A 28 -5.07 21.05 -15.07
CA ILE A 28 -4.22 21.18 -13.88
C ILE A 28 -4.99 21.10 -12.56
N VAL A 29 -6.26 21.50 -12.54
CA VAL A 29 -7.11 21.43 -11.34
C VAL A 29 -7.43 19.97 -11.02
N GLU A 30 -7.83 19.19 -12.01
CA GLU A 30 -8.12 17.76 -11.88
C GLU A 30 -6.84 16.99 -11.54
N PHE A 31 -5.72 17.33 -12.18
CA PHE A 31 -4.40 16.79 -11.85
C PHE A 31 -4.04 17.07 -10.39
N GLY A 32 -4.15 18.33 -9.95
CA GLY A 32 -3.87 18.73 -8.58
C GLY A 32 -4.78 18.06 -7.57
N ALA A 33 -6.07 17.94 -7.87
CA ALA A 33 -7.03 17.23 -7.04
C ALA A 33 -6.65 15.75 -6.90
N TRP A 34 -6.28 15.07 -7.99
CA TRP A 34 -5.85 13.68 -7.95
C TRP A 34 -4.52 13.50 -7.20
N PHE A 35 -3.55 14.37 -7.47
CA PHE A 35 -2.22 14.38 -6.86
C PHE A 35 -2.28 14.57 -5.34
N LEU A 36 -3.21 15.41 -4.86
CA LEU A 36 -3.40 15.67 -3.44
C LEU A 36 -4.36 14.68 -2.76
N ALA A 37 -5.41 14.22 -3.45
CA ALA A 37 -6.44 13.36 -2.87
C ALA A 37 -5.86 12.03 -2.37
N GLY A 38 -4.96 11.40 -3.14
CA GLY A 38 -4.32 10.14 -2.74
C GLY A 38 -3.59 10.23 -1.40
N PRO A 39 -2.57 11.10 -1.26
CA PRO A 39 -1.85 11.32 -0.01
C PRO A 39 -2.77 11.77 1.14
N LEU A 40 -3.72 12.68 0.90
CA LEU A 40 -4.63 13.15 1.93
C LEU A 40 -5.55 12.04 2.45
N VAL A 41 -6.16 11.26 1.56
CA VAL A 41 -7.00 10.10 1.95
C VAL A 41 -6.15 9.07 2.68
N HIS A 42 -4.93 8.81 2.22
CA HIS A 42 -4.01 7.90 2.90
C HIS A 42 -3.68 8.38 4.32
N ASP A 43 -3.20 9.61 4.48
CA ASP A 43 -2.66 10.09 5.75
C ASP A 43 -3.74 10.46 6.76
N LEU A 44 -4.90 10.94 6.30
CA LEU A 44 -5.99 11.39 7.16
C LEU A 44 -7.05 10.31 7.42
N VAL A 45 -7.18 9.31 6.54
CA VAL A 45 -8.21 8.27 6.67
C VAL A 45 -7.59 6.89 6.79
N LEU A 46 -6.81 6.46 5.79
CA LEU A 46 -6.31 5.08 5.75
C LEU A 46 -5.36 4.79 6.91
N ALA A 47 -4.33 5.62 7.10
CA ALA A 47 -3.31 5.42 8.13
C ALA A 47 -3.91 5.51 9.55
N PRO A 48 -4.82 6.44 9.89
CA PRO A 48 -5.49 6.45 11.19
C PRO A 48 -6.43 5.25 11.39
N VAL A 49 -7.27 4.90 10.40
CA VAL A 49 -8.18 3.75 10.51
C VAL A 49 -7.39 2.46 10.69
N VAL A 50 -6.35 2.26 9.89
CA VAL A 50 -5.46 1.10 10.00
C VAL A 50 -4.64 1.13 11.28
N GLY A 51 -4.22 2.31 11.74
CA GLY A 51 -3.52 2.51 13.00
C GLY A 51 -4.38 2.10 14.20
N LEU A 52 -5.62 2.59 14.25
CA LEU A 52 -6.63 2.28 15.26
C LEU A 52 -7.06 0.80 15.19
N ALA A 53 -7.36 0.27 14.00
CA ALA A 53 -7.61 -1.16 13.81
C ALA A 53 -6.40 -1.99 14.26
N GLY A 54 -5.19 -1.50 14.01
CA GLY A 54 -3.93 -2.06 14.47
C GLY A 54 -3.66 -1.97 15.97
N LEU A 55 -4.54 -1.33 16.76
CA LEU A 55 -4.55 -1.46 18.22
C LEU A 55 -5.26 -2.76 18.65
N ALA A 56 -6.30 -3.17 17.91
CA ALA A 56 -7.01 -4.43 18.11
C ALA A 56 -6.30 -5.61 17.42
N LEU A 57 -5.71 -5.37 16.25
CA LEU A 57 -4.99 -6.37 15.45
C LEU A 57 -3.52 -6.44 15.85
N LYS A 58 -2.99 -7.64 16.05
CA LYS A 58 -1.58 -7.86 16.44
C LYS A 58 -0.84 -8.77 15.45
N GLY A 59 0.47 -8.54 15.35
CA GLY A 59 1.37 -9.39 14.55
C GLY A 59 1.01 -9.39 13.06
N PRO A 60 1.03 -10.55 12.39
CA PRO A 60 0.89 -10.62 10.93
C PRO A 60 -0.47 -10.15 10.41
N VAL A 61 -1.54 -10.24 11.22
CA VAL A 61 -2.88 -9.78 10.83
C VAL A 61 -2.92 -8.27 10.63
N LYS A 62 -2.21 -7.51 11.47
CA LYS A 62 -2.08 -6.05 11.31
C LYS A 62 -1.41 -5.71 9.97
N ALA A 63 -0.31 -6.40 9.64
CA ALA A 63 0.38 -6.19 8.36
C ALA A 63 -0.52 -6.54 7.17
N GLY A 64 -1.23 -7.66 7.23
CA GLY A 64 -2.19 -8.06 6.18
C GLY A 64 -3.27 -7.00 5.96
N ALA A 65 -3.87 -6.48 7.04
CA ALA A 65 -4.89 -5.43 6.96
C ALA A 65 -4.36 -4.13 6.33
N VAL A 66 -3.16 -3.68 6.70
CA VAL A 66 -2.51 -2.48 6.11
C VAL A 66 -2.35 -2.67 4.60
N VAL A 67 -1.75 -3.80 4.19
CA VAL A 67 -1.47 -4.08 2.78
C VAL A 67 -2.77 -4.20 1.99
N SER A 68 -3.79 -4.87 2.52
CA SER A 68 -5.11 -4.94 1.90
C SER A 68 -5.74 -3.56 1.72
N GLY A 69 -5.65 -2.68 2.71
CA GLY A 69 -6.16 -1.31 2.62
C GLY A 69 -5.49 -0.52 1.48
N ILE A 70 -4.16 -0.62 1.36
CA ILE A 70 -3.41 0.02 0.27
C ILE A 70 -3.81 -0.57 -1.08
N LEU A 71 -3.91 -1.90 -1.21
CA LEU A 71 -4.32 -2.57 -2.45
C LEU A 71 -5.70 -2.12 -2.92
N VAL A 72 -6.65 -1.98 -1.99
CA VAL A 72 -7.99 -1.46 -2.31
C VAL A 72 -7.89 0.00 -2.75
N LEU A 73 -7.17 0.85 -2.00
CA LEU A 73 -7.03 2.27 -2.30
C LEU A 73 -6.48 2.51 -3.71
N ILE A 74 -5.43 1.77 -4.11
CA ILE A 74 -4.85 1.91 -5.46
C ILE A 74 -5.71 1.27 -6.55
N ALA A 75 -6.57 0.31 -6.22
CA ALA A 75 -7.47 -0.34 -7.18
C ALA A 75 -8.69 0.52 -7.52
N VAL A 76 -9.17 1.35 -6.58
CA VAL A 76 -10.33 2.25 -6.77
C VAL A 76 -10.25 3.05 -8.07
N PRO A 77 -9.19 3.83 -8.39
CA PRO A 77 -9.17 4.65 -9.59
C PRO A 77 -9.21 3.83 -10.89
N VAL A 78 -8.75 2.59 -10.85
CA VAL A 78 -8.70 1.73 -12.04
C VAL A 78 -10.02 1.00 -12.26
N ILE A 79 -10.68 0.59 -11.17
CA ILE A 79 -12.01 -0.01 -11.20
C ILE A 79 -13.08 1.04 -11.51
N TRP A 80 -12.94 2.23 -10.94
CA TRP A 80 -13.84 3.37 -11.10
C TRP A 80 -13.27 4.37 -12.12
N GLN A 81 -12.79 3.88 -13.27
CA GLN A 81 -12.36 4.77 -14.33
C GLN A 81 -13.57 5.22 -15.18
N PRO A 82 -13.78 6.53 -15.39
CA PRO A 82 -14.71 7.02 -16.41
C PRO A 82 -14.29 6.56 -17.81
N HIS A 83 -15.15 6.69 -18.82
CA HIS A 83 -14.78 6.38 -20.21
C HIS A 83 -13.58 7.21 -20.66
N VAL A 84 -12.42 6.57 -20.75
CA VAL A 84 -11.15 7.12 -21.22
C VAL A 84 -10.72 6.45 -22.53
N PRO A 85 -9.87 7.09 -23.34
CA PRO A 85 -9.33 6.47 -24.55
C PRO A 85 -8.72 5.09 -24.24
N VAL A 86 -9.11 4.08 -25.03
CA VAL A 86 -8.71 2.70 -24.78
C VAL A 86 -7.20 2.57 -24.98
N ASN A 87 -6.50 2.33 -23.88
CA ASN A 87 -5.10 1.90 -23.90
C ASN A 87 -5.03 0.37 -23.88
N PRO A 88 -4.56 -0.28 -24.97
CA PRO A 88 -4.44 -1.73 -25.04
C PRO A 88 -3.62 -2.30 -23.88
N GLY A 89 -4.07 -3.40 -23.30
CA GLY A 89 -3.41 -4.08 -22.19
C GLY A 89 -3.59 -3.45 -20.81
N LEU A 90 -3.99 -2.17 -20.73
CA LEU A 90 -4.48 -1.55 -19.49
C LEU A 90 -5.97 -1.86 -19.34
N HIS A 91 -6.79 -1.47 -20.31
CA HIS A 91 -8.25 -1.58 -20.20
C HIS A 91 -8.79 -3.00 -20.39
N ASP A 92 -8.01 -3.89 -21.00
CA ASP A 92 -8.41 -5.27 -21.27
C ASP A 92 -8.29 -6.18 -20.04
N ARG A 93 -7.80 -5.66 -18.91
CA ARG A 93 -7.54 -6.45 -17.70
C ARG A 93 -8.77 -6.54 -16.82
N ASN A 94 -9.00 -7.72 -16.28
CA ASN A 94 -9.96 -7.91 -15.19
C ASN A 94 -9.34 -7.44 -13.86
N TYR A 95 -9.51 -6.16 -13.53
CA TYR A 95 -8.98 -5.56 -12.32
C TYR A 95 -9.59 -6.09 -11.03
N TRP A 96 -10.86 -6.50 -11.05
CA TRP A 96 -11.51 -7.18 -9.93
C TRP A 96 -10.81 -8.51 -9.61
N LEU A 97 -10.52 -9.30 -10.63
CA LEU A 97 -9.79 -10.56 -10.48
C LEU A 97 -8.36 -10.33 -9.98
N GLY A 98 -7.66 -9.33 -10.53
CA GLY A 98 -6.31 -8.97 -10.08
C GLY A 98 -6.27 -8.55 -8.60
N LEU A 99 -7.24 -7.74 -8.16
CA LEU A 99 -7.39 -7.34 -6.77
C LEU A 99 -7.70 -8.55 -5.88
N ALA A 100 -8.64 -9.41 -6.28
CA ALA A 100 -9.00 -10.61 -5.54
C ALA A 100 -7.81 -11.55 -5.35
N ILE A 101 -7.04 -11.82 -6.40
CA ILE A 101 -5.82 -12.63 -6.33
C ILE A 101 -4.78 -11.99 -5.38
N SER A 102 -4.56 -10.68 -5.50
CA SER A 102 -3.59 -9.97 -4.65
C SER A 102 -3.97 -10.06 -3.17
N LEU A 103 -5.25 -9.86 -2.85
CA LEU A 103 -5.77 -10.02 -1.49
C LEU A 103 -5.63 -11.47 -1.00
N ALA A 104 -5.93 -12.46 -1.85
CA ALA A 104 -5.80 -13.87 -1.50
C ALA A 104 -4.35 -14.22 -1.14
N VAL A 105 -3.37 -13.74 -1.91
CA VAL A 105 -1.94 -13.95 -1.64
C VAL A 105 -1.54 -13.31 -0.30
N VAL A 106 -1.96 -12.08 -0.04
CA VAL A 106 -1.66 -11.39 1.24
C VAL A 106 -2.16 -12.21 2.43
N TRP A 107 -3.41 -12.67 2.38
CA TRP A 107 -4.00 -13.43 3.49
C TRP A 107 -3.43 -14.85 3.61
N LEU A 108 -3.04 -15.47 2.50
CA LEU A 108 -2.31 -16.73 2.53
C LEU A 108 -0.99 -16.60 3.31
N LEU A 109 -0.22 -15.53 3.07
CA LEU A 109 1.02 -15.27 3.80
C LEU A 109 0.79 -15.01 5.30
N VAL A 110 -0.30 -14.31 5.64
CA VAL A 110 -0.72 -14.13 7.05
C VAL A 110 -1.01 -15.48 7.71
N LEU A 111 -1.79 -16.34 7.04
CA LEU A 111 -2.13 -17.67 7.55
C LEU A 111 -0.90 -18.55 7.72
N VAL A 112 -0.01 -18.61 6.73
CA VAL A 112 1.27 -19.33 6.81
C VAL A 112 2.09 -18.84 8.00
N ARG A 113 2.15 -17.52 8.23
CA ARG A 113 2.89 -16.95 9.36
C ARG A 113 2.28 -17.31 10.71
N LEU A 114 0.96 -17.31 10.82
CA LEU A 114 0.25 -17.71 12.04
C LEU A 114 0.44 -19.20 12.32
N PHE A 115 0.30 -20.04 11.31
CA PHE A 115 0.52 -21.48 11.40
C PHE A 115 1.95 -21.79 11.85
N TRP A 116 2.95 -21.17 11.24
CA TRP A 116 4.35 -21.34 11.61
C TRP A 116 4.63 -20.92 13.07
N LYS A 117 4.00 -19.84 13.52
CA LYS A 117 4.10 -19.40 14.93
C LYS A 117 3.46 -20.41 15.88
N HIS A 118 2.34 -21.02 15.49
CA HIS A 118 1.66 -22.05 16.27
C HIS A 118 2.51 -23.33 16.39
N VAL A 119 3.03 -23.84 15.27
CA VAL A 119 3.89 -25.04 15.24
C VAL A 119 5.13 -24.86 16.11
N ARG A 120 5.83 -23.71 16.02
CA ARG A 120 7.02 -23.46 16.85
C ARG A 120 6.73 -23.39 18.35
N ARG A 121 5.57 -22.90 18.75
CA ARG A 121 5.17 -22.90 20.16
C ARG A 121 4.96 -24.32 20.68
N ARG A 122 4.28 -25.17 19.89
CA ARG A 122 4.07 -26.58 20.21
C ARG A 122 5.38 -27.34 20.39
N LEU A 123 6.32 -27.17 19.47
CA LEU A 123 7.61 -27.87 19.54
C LEU A 123 8.41 -27.51 20.81
N GLY A 124 8.39 -26.23 21.22
CA GLY A 124 9.06 -25.81 22.46
C GLY A 124 8.37 -26.28 23.75
N GLU A 125 7.05 -26.47 23.74
CA GLU A 125 6.31 -27.06 24.89
C GLU A 125 6.69 -28.53 25.10
N THR A 126 6.90 -29.28 24.00
CA THR A 126 7.38 -30.67 24.06
C THR A 126 8.79 -30.78 24.65
N GLU A 127 9.73 -29.95 24.21
CA GLU A 127 11.11 -29.98 24.75
C GLU A 127 11.17 -29.66 26.25
N PHE A 128 10.34 -28.76 26.76
CA PHE A 128 10.30 -28.43 28.19
C PHE A 128 9.72 -29.56 29.04
N THR A 129 8.71 -30.27 28.53
CA THR A 129 8.07 -31.39 29.25
C THR A 129 8.98 -32.60 29.37
N GLU A 130 9.85 -32.86 28.39
CA GLU A 130 10.83 -33.95 28.45
C GLU A 130 12.04 -33.63 29.37
N ALA A 131 12.25 -32.37 29.73
CA ALA A 131 13.40 -31.92 30.53
C ALA A 131 13.13 -31.82 32.04
N THR A 132 11.91 -32.08 32.51
CA THR A 132 11.49 -32.06 33.93
C THR A 132 11.09 -33.43 34.42
#